data_AF-A0A1K1NTB2-F1
#
_entry.id   AF-A0A1K1NTB2-F1
#
_cell.length_a   1.000
_cell.length_b   1.000
_cell.length_c   1.000
_cell.angle_alpha   90.00
_cell.angle_beta   90.00
_cell.angle_gamma   90.00
#
_symmetry.space_group_name_H-M   'P 1'
#
loop_
_entity.id
_entity.type
_entity.pdbx_description
1 polymer ?
#
loop_
_entity_poly.entity_id
_entity_poly.type
_entity_poly.pdbx_seq_one_letter_code
_entity_poly.pdbx_strand_id
1 'polypeptide(L)'
;MTDLSNGIKRGIAFFVMAAALIIFGLPLCAHADAYALLSVPDSIGRGGEFTVEVTFSADGNIGTIHGTLGYSEQDIEFVRSQYASGGGGIVTLTAFPQSPSSELTVTLTFRALRPGSSQITLTNGSVMSPDGIMLGGGISASAAAEVSGVADDSDVSQVADDSSLPDALKATLATLTVSEGQLVPAFSPGIYDYTVTLPHEVDYVGIDAEPLGKYDTIWFEGSEYLADGSTLRTITVTTPDGAVSNVYTVNIIRLSENGSVESETEALTDSTDGSEAETVSLTGSGNEAAIQSAANSVSPRPKGRNTSSEAQEPETMHDKLMPILIAAMAVIVLLAALLAVRIRTRSKNKLK
;
A
#
# COMPACT_ATOMS: atom_id res chain seq x y z
N MET A 1 37.31 -52.72 -45.07
CA MET A 1 36.31 -51.67 -44.75
C MET A 1 35.78 -51.76 -43.31
N THR A 2 36.09 -52.80 -42.54
CA THR A 2 35.64 -53.01 -41.15
C THR A 2 36.28 -52.05 -40.14
N ASP A 3 37.60 -51.91 -40.16
CA ASP A 3 38.36 -51.23 -39.10
C ASP A 3 38.10 -49.72 -39.03
N LEU A 4 37.90 -49.08 -40.18
CA LEU A 4 37.57 -47.65 -40.25
C LEU A 4 36.24 -47.34 -39.54
N SER A 5 35.25 -48.26 -39.60
CA SER A 5 34.00 -48.13 -38.85
C SER A 5 34.22 -48.20 -37.34
N ASN A 6 35.12 -49.07 -36.89
CA ASN A 6 35.41 -49.26 -35.47
C ASN A 6 36.27 -48.13 -34.89
N GLY A 7 37.18 -47.56 -35.68
CA GLY A 7 37.93 -46.34 -35.35
C GLY A 7 37.00 -45.14 -35.15
N ILE A 8 36.09 -44.89 -36.11
CA ILE A 8 35.13 -43.78 -36.03
C ILE A 8 34.19 -43.95 -34.83
N LYS A 9 33.65 -45.15 -34.59
CA LYS A 9 32.81 -45.44 -33.41
C LYS A 9 33.54 -45.20 -32.08
N ARG A 10 34.81 -45.59 -31.98
CA ARG A 10 35.65 -45.33 -30.80
C ARG A 10 35.93 -43.84 -30.62
N GLY A 11 36.22 -43.11 -31.70
CA GLY A 11 36.41 -41.65 -31.67
C GLY A 11 35.16 -40.92 -31.17
N ILE A 12 33.98 -41.26 -31.71
CA ILE A 12 32.70 -40.67 -31.26
C ILE A 12 32.42 -41.01 -29.79
N ALA A 13 32.62 -42.26 -29.36
CA ALA A 13 32.43 -42.64 -27.96
C ALA A 13 33.37 -41.86 -27.01
N PHE A 14 34.64 -41.68 -27.38
CA PHE A 14 35.60 -40.92 -26.59
C PHE A 14 35.28 -39.42 -26.54
N PHE A 15 34.83 -38.85 -27.66
CA PHE A 15 34.42 -37.44 -27.74
C PHE A 15 33.13 -37.17 -26.94
N VAL A 16 32.15 -38.08 -26.98
CA VAL A 16 30.94 -38.01 -26.14
C VAL A 16 31.27 -38.18 -24.66
N MET A 17 32.21 -39.07 -24.30
CA MET A 17 32.67 -39.21 -22.91
C MET A 17 33.39 -37.95 -22.42
N ALA A 18 34.29 -37.37 -23.22
CA ALA A 18 35.00 -36.14 -22.88
C ALA A 18 34.03 -34.94 -22.75
N ALA A 19 33.07 -34.81 -23.67
CA ALA A 19 32.02 -33.79 -23.58
C ALA A 19 31.15 -33.98 -22.34
N ALA A 20 30.74 -35.20 -22.00
CA ALA A 20 29.99 -35.49 -20.78
C ALA A 20 30.79 -35.16 -19.52
N LEU A 21 32.10 -35.43 -19.50
CA LEU A 21 32.98 -35.13 -18.36
C LEU A 21 33.23 -33.62 -18.19
N ILE A 22 33.16 -32.83 -19.28
CA ILE A 22 33.16 -31.36 -19.22
C ILE A 22 31.79 -30.84 -18.73
N ILE A 23 30.69 -31.43 -19.19
CA ILE A 23 29.32 -31.06 -18.77
C ILE A 23 29.06 -31.38 -17.29
N PHE A 24 29.66 -32.45 -16.74
CA PHE A 24 29.66 -32.77 -15.31
C PHE A 24 30.84 -32.13 -14.54
N GLY A 25 31.80 -31.52 -15.23
CA GLY A 25 33.03 -30.97 -14.64
C GLY A 25 32.97 -29.48 -14.34
N LEU A 26 31.99 -28.76 -14.89
CA LEU A 26 31.61 -27.44 -14.40
C LEU A 26 30.88 -27.61 -13.06
N PRO A 27 31.25 -26.85 -12.00
CA PRO A 27 30.38 -26.76 -10.84
C PRO A 27 29.06 -26.11 -11.28
N LEU A 28 27.97 -26.88 -11.20
CA LEU A 28 26.63 -26.32 -11.22
C LEU A 28 26.42 -25.57 -9.91
N CYS A 29 26.92 -24.34 -9.86
CA CYS A 29 26.55 -23.38 -8.84
C CYS A 29 25.08 -23.03 -9.03
N ALA A 30 24.20 -23.82 -8.42
CA ALA A 30 23.07 -23.21 -7.74
C ALA A 30 23.71 -22.19 -6.76
N HIS A 31 23.47 -20.88 -6.88
CA HIS A 31 22.23 -20.31 -7.41
C HIS A 31 21.11 -20.52 -6.37
N ALA A 32 21.49 -20.64 -5.10
CA ALA A 32 20.65 -20.96 -3.96
C ALA A 32 19.89 -19.71 -3.48
N ASP A 33 19.18 -19.09 -4.41
CA ASP A 33 18.32 -17.94 -4.10
C ASP A 33 17.19 -18.38 -3.18
N ALA A 34 17.06 -17.68 -2.06
CA ALA A 34 15.87 -17.76 -1.23
C ALA A 34 14.63 -17.36 -2.06
N TYR A 35 13.52 -18.06 -1.84
CA TYR A 35 12.25 -17.82 -2.54
C TYR A 35 11.10 -17.74 -1.54
N ALA A 36 9.93 -17.32 -2.03
CA ALA A 36 8.70 -17.29 -1.25
C ALA A 36 7.57 -18.00 -2.00
N LEU A 37 6.71 -18.67 -1.25
CA LEU A 37 5.42 -19.20 -1.70
C LEU A 37 4.31 -18.49 -0.93
N LEU A 38 3.22 -18.16 -1.62
CA LEU A 38 2.05 -17.52 -1.02
C LEU A 38 0.86 -18.49 -1.12
N SER A 39 0.19 -18.73 0.01
CA SER A 39 -0.91 -19.68 0.17
C SER A 39 -2.15 -18.98 0.73
N VAL A 40 -3.32 -19.39 0.24
CA VAL A 40 -4.64 -18.83 0.56
C VAL A 40 -5.64 -20.01 0.61
N PRO A 41 -6.60 -20.06 1.55
CA PRO A 41 -7.54 -21.17 1.66
C PRO A 41 -8.48 -21.31 0.46
N ASP A 42 -8.85 -22.56 0.14
CA ASP A 42 -9.70 -22.95 -1.00
C ASP A 42 -11.11 -22.34 -1.01
N SER A 43 -11.58 -21.79 0.12
CA SER A 43 -12.87 -21.10 0.22
C SER A 43 -12.85 -20.07 1.35
N ILE A 44 -13.28 -18.86 1.02
CA ILE A 44 -13.39 -17.72 1.94
C ILE A 44 -14.84 -17.25 1.94
N GLY A 45 -15.47 -17.11 3.11
CA GLY A 45 -16.83 -16.55 3.20
C GLY A 45 -16.82 -15.01 3.22
N ARG A 46 -17.73 -14.37 2.48
CA ARG A 46 -17.95 -12.90 2.52
C ARG A 46 -18.13 -12.43 3.98
N GLY A 47 -17.45 -11.36 4.36
CA GLY A 47 -17.45 -10.78 5.72
C GLY A 47 -16.60 -11.54 6.74
N GLY A 48 -16.07 -12.73 6.40
CA GLY A 48 -15.24 -13.52 7.30
C GLY A 48 -13.78 -13.10 7.33
N GLU A 49 -13.11 -13.38 8.44
CA GLU A 49 -11.64 -13.41 8.49
C GLU A 49 -11.10 -14.69 7.83
N PHE A 50 -9.99 -14.58 7.11
CA PHE A 50 -9.23 -15.70 6.53
C PHE A 50 -7.72 -15.48 6.70
N THR A 51 -6.95 -16.57 6.65
CA THR A 51 -5.49 -16.53 6.80
C THR A 51 -4.80 -16.62 5.44
N VAL A 52 -3.82 -15.76 5.21
CA VAL A 52 -2.86 -15.83 4.10
C VAL A 52 -1.51 -16.20 4.69
N GLU A 53 -0.81 -17.14 4.07
CA GLU A 53 0.51 -17.60 4.53
C GLU A 53 1.58 -17.29 3.48
N VAL A 54 2.65 -16.61 3.89
CA VAL A 54 3.83 -16.34 3.06
C VAL A 54 5.01 -17.14 3.62
N THR A 55 5.36 -18.24 2.97
CA THR A 55 6.46 -19.11 3.40
C THR A 55 7.71 -18.80 2.61
N PHE A 56 8.74 -18.32 3.29
CA PHE A 56 10.09 -18.09 2.76
C PHE A 56 10.96 -19.32 3.02
N SER A 57 11.73 -19.75 2.02
CA SER A 57 12.69 -20.86 2.14
C SER A 57 14.03 -20.50 1.50
N ALA A 58 15.14 -20.94 2.11
CA ALA A 58 16.52 -20.74 1.64
C ALA A 58 17.39 -22.00 1.90
N ASP A 59 18.57 -22.14 1.29
CA ASP A 59 19.52 -23.22 1.65
C ASP A 59 20.31 -22.94 2.96
N GLY A 60 20.24 -21.71 3.49
CA GLY A 60 20.88 -21.30 4.75
C GLY A 60 19.87 -20.87 5.81
N ASN A 61 20.30 -20.79 7.07
CA ASN A 61 19.47 -20.29 8.16
C ASN A 61 19.03 -18.86 7.88
N ILE A 62 17.72 -18.60 8.01
CA ILE A 62 17.11 -17.27 7.96
C ILE A 62 17.41 -16.55 9.28
N GLY A 63 17.75 -15.26 9.19
CA GLY A 63 17.82 -14.31 10.30
C GLY A 63 16.67 -13.30 10.23
N THR A 64 16.56 -12.60 9.11
CA THR A 64 15.51 -11.60 8.87
C THR A 64 14.96 -11.73 7.45
N ILE A 65 13.65 -11.54 7.30
CA ILE A 65 13.01 -11.31 5.99
C ILE A 65 12.37 -9.92 5.97
N HIS A 66 12.36 -9.30 4.79
CA HIS A 66 11.59 -8.09 4.50
C HIS A 66 10.84 -8.26 3.18
N GLY A 67 9.74 -7.53 2.99
CA GLY A 67 9.02 -7.47 1.71
C GLY A 67 7.77 -6.60 1.78
N THR A 68 7.11 -6.40 0.64
CA THR A 68 5.88 -5.60 0.55
C THR A 68 4.79 -6.40 -0.17
N LEU A 69 3.66 -6.56 0.50
CA LEU A 69 2.49 -7.28 0.01
C LEU A 69 1.45 -6.28 -0.50
N GLY A 70 1.17 -6.31 -1.80
CA GLY A 70 0.07 -5.55 -2.42
C GLY A 70 -1.20 -6.39 -2.45
N TYR A 71 -2.35 -5.75 -2.20
CA TYR A 71 -3.69 -6.32 -2.31
C TYR A 71 -4.70 -5.25 -2.73
N SER A 72 -5.89 -5.66 -3.15
CA SER A 72 -7.01 -4.74 -3.43
C SER A 72 -7.81 -4.47 -2.16
N GLU A 73 -7.65 -3.28 -1.59
CA GLU A 73 -8.42 -2.80 -0.42
C GLU A 73 -9.94 -2.80 -0.63
N GLN A 74 -10.37 -2.81 -1.89
CA GLN A 74 -11.78 -2.83 -2.28
C GLN A 74 -12.41 -4.23 -2.16
N ASP A 75 -11.61 -5.30 -2.18
CA ASP A 75 -12.09 -6.68 -2.14
C ASP A 75 -11.83 -7.35 -0.79
N ILE A 76 -10.66 -7.09 -0.20
CA ILE A 76 -10.19 -7.66 1.06
C ILE A 76 -9.44 -6.61 1.88
N GLU A 77 -9.35 -6.79 3.18
CA GLU A 77 -8.79 -5.84 4.14
C GLU A 77 -7.75 -6.53 5.03
N PHE A 78 -6.58 -5.95 5.24
CA PHE A 78 -5.60 -6.48 6.20
C PHE A 78 -6.04 -6.19 7.64
N VAL A 79 -6.17 -7.22 8.48
CA VAL A 79 -6.60 -7.09 9.87
C VAL A 79 -5.43 -7.12 10.84
N ARG A 80 -4.54 -8.11 10.73
CA ARG A 80 -3.46 -8.34 11.71
C ARG A 80 -2.41 -9.36 11.25
N SER A 81 -1.19 -9.23 11.76
CA SER A 81 -0.12 -10.24 11.72
C SER A 81 0.83 -10.04 12.91
N GLN A 82 1.65 -11.04 13.24
CA GLN A 82 2.76 -10.87 14.19
C GLN A 82 3.96 -10.12 13.55
N TYR A 83 4.13 -10.24 12.23
CA TYR A 83 5.33 -9.79 11.51
C TYR A 83 5.01 -8.95 10.27
N ALA A 84 3.81 -8.38 10.21
CA ALA A 84 3.37 -7.52 9.11
C ALA A 84 2.51 -6.37 9.63
N SER A 85 2.68 -5.18 9.05
CA SER A 85 1.91 -3.98 9.38
C SER A 85 1.67 -3.13 8.13
N GLY A 86 0.53 -2.42 8.11
CA GLY A 86 0.09 -1.66 6.95
C GLY A 86 -1.43 -1.61 6.86
N GLY A 87 -1.93 -1.35 5.66
CA GLY A 87 -3.33 -1.08 5.33
C GLY A 87 -3.39 -0.42 3.94
N GLY A 88 -4.57 0.04 3.50
CA GLY A 88 -4.68 0.82 2.25
C GLY A 88 -4.11 0.11 1.01
N GLY A 89 -4.35 -1.20 0.89
CA GLY A 89 -3.82 -2.04 -0.19
C GLY A 89 -2.35 -2.46 -0.07
N ILE A 90 -1.61 -2.02 0.98
CA ILE A 90 -0.18 -2.30 1.15
C ILE A 90 0.15 -2.77 2.57
N VAL A 91 0.73 -3.96 2.70
CA VAL A 91 1.29 -4.47 3.97
C VAL A 91 2.80 -4.64 3.86
N THR A 92 3.56 -4.10 4.82
CA THR A 92 5.00 -4.34 4.92
C THR A 92 5.27 -5.54 5.83
N LEU A 93 6.10 -6.46 5.36
CA LEU A 93 6.56 -7.66 6.08
C LEU A 93 7.93 -7.39 6.71
N THR A 94 8.12 -7.78 7.97
CA THR A 94 9.43 -7.84 8.62
C THR A 94 9.39 -8.94 9.69
N ALA A 95 9.96 -10.10 9.38
CA ALA A 95 9.90 -11.29 10.22
C ALA A 95 11.29 -11.89 10.50
N PHE A 96 11.39 -12.64 11.59
CA PHE A 96 12.60 -13.35 12.03
C PHE A 96 12.17 -14.66 12.72
N PRO A 97 12.91 -15.77 12.54
CA PRO A 97 12.50 -17.05 13.12
C PRO A 97 12.89 -17.14 14.60
N GLN A 98 12.04 -17.79 15.40
CA GLN A 98 12.23 -17.94 16.85
C GLN A 98 13.30 -18.99 17.23
N SER A 99 13.72 -19.80 16.26
CA SER A 99 14.84 -20.75 16.34
C SER A 99 15.53 -20.83 14.97
N PRO A 100 16.82 -21.22 14.89
CA PRO A 100 17.52 -21.31 13.60
C PRO A 100 16.81 -22.27 12.64
N SER A 101 16.38 -21.76 11.50
CA SER A 101 15.58 -22.47 10.48
C SER A 101 15.92 -21.98 9.09
N SER A 102 15.89 -22.87 8.10
CA SER A 102 15.99 -22.55 6.67
C SER A 102 14.65 -22.10 6.06
N GLU A 103 13.55 -22.23 6.81
CA GLU A 103 12.19 -21.87 6.38
C GLU A 103 11.48 -21.01 7.43
N LEU A 104 10.66 -20.05 6.99
CA LEU A 104 9.88 -19.16 7.84
C LEU A 104 8.54 -18.81 7.17
N THR A 105 7.44 -19.27 7.78
CA THR A 105 6.08 -18.89 7.39
C THR A 105 5.60 -17.67 8.18
N VAL A 106 5.19 -16.62 7.47
CA VAL A 106 4.50 -15.46 8.03
C VAL A 106 3.00 -15.60 7.77
N THR A 107 2.21 -15.60 8.84
CA THR A 107 0.75 -15.63 8.75
C THR A 107 0.17 -14.21 8.82
N LEU A 108 -0.77 -13.91 7.95
CA LEU A 108 -1.51 -12.66 7.90
C LEU A 108 -3.01 -12.97 7.95
N THR A 109 -3.77 -12.23 8.75
CA THR A 109 -5.23 -12.31 8.77
C THR A 109 -5.80 -11.17 7.93
N PHE A 110 -6.67 -11.54 6.99
CA PHE A 110 -7.43 -10.62 6.15
C PHE A 110 -8.93 -10.79 6.40
N ARG A 111 -9.74 -9.76 6.16
CA ARG A 111 -11.20 -9.79 6.16
C ARG A 111 -11.69 -9.67 4.71
N ALA A 112 -12.65 -10.50 4.31
CA ALA A 112 -13.21 -10.47 2.95
C ALA A 112 -14.37 -9.48 2.84
N LEU A 113 -14.24 -8.46 1.99
CA LEU A 113 -15.26 -7.41 1.81
C LEU A 113 -16.22 -7.77 0.67
N ARG A 114 -15.69 -8.04 -0.53
CA ARG A 114 -16.47 -8.38 -1.73
C ARG A 114 -16.31 -9.85 -2.15
N PRO A 115 -17.39 -10.49 -2.64
CA PRO A 115 -17.30 -11.76 -3.37
C PRO A 115 -16.58 -11.57 -4.72
N GLY A 116 -15.64 -12.45 -5.06
CA GLY A 116 -14.81 -12.35 -6.25
C GLY A 116 -13.39 -12.91 -6.08
N SER A 117 -12.56 -12.73 -7.10
CA SER A 117 -11.15 -13.13 -7.12
C SER A 117 -10.27 -11.90 -6.89
N SER A 118 -9.59 -11.83 -5.74
CA SER A 118 -8.66 -10.72 -5.44
C SER A 118 -7.22 -11.18 -5.42
N GLN A 119 -6.33 -10.49 -6.14
CA GLN A 119 -4.92 -10.85 -6.22
C GLN A 119 -4.13 -10.30 -5.02
N ILE A 120 -3.32 -11.17 -4.42
CA ILE A 120 -2.37 -10.83 -3.36
C ILE A 120 -0.97 -11.09 -3.89
N THR A 121 -0.11 -10.07 -3.90
CA THR A 121 1.22 -10.13 -4.54
C THR A 121 2.33 -9.60 -3.63
N LEU A 122 3.28 -10.48 -3.30
CA LEU A 122 4.56 -10.13 -2.67
C LEU A 122 5.50 -9.50 -3.71
N THR A 123 6.10 -8.38 -3.34
CA THR A 123 7.13 -7.66 -4.09
C THR A 123 8.29 -7.30 -3.16
N ASN A 124 9.46 -7.01 -3.75
CA ASN A 124 10.66 -6.55 -3.03
C ASN A 124 11.10 -7.47 -1.87
N GLY A 125 10.74 -8.76 -1.93
CA GLY A 125 11.07 -9.72 -0.91
C GLY A 125 12.59 -9.92 -0.83
N SER A 126 13.12 -9.98 0.38
CA SER A 126 14.53 -10.26 0.65
C SER A 126 14.69 -11.08 1.92
N VAL A 127 15.71 -11.92 1.94
CA VAL A 127 16.05 -12.83 3.03
C VAL A 127 17.52 -12.62 3.38
N MET A 128 17.81 -12.46 4.67
CA MET A 128 19.16 -12.33 5.21
C MET A 128 19.41 -13.42 6.25
N SER A 129 20.66 -13.87 6.37
CA SER A 129 21.11 -14.76 7.45
C SER A 129 21.18 -14.03 8.80
N PRO A 130 21.30 -14.75 9.93
CA PRO A 130 21.55 -14.14 11.25
C PRO A 130 22.82 -13.26 11.30
N ASP A 131 23.79 -13.51 10.43
CA ASP A 131 25.03 -12.75 10.30
C ASP A 131 24.90 -11.52 9.36
N GLY A 132 23.68 -11.24 8.85
CA GLY A 132 23.41 -10.11 7.96
C GLY A 132 23.80 -10.32 6.49
N ILE A 133 24.07 -11.56 6.07
CA ILE A 133 24.40 -11.89 4.67
C ILE A 133 23.11 -12.11 3.89
N MET A 134 22.92 -11.44 2.76
CA MET A 134 21.74 -11.63 1.90
C MET A 134 21.76 -13.03 1.26
N LEU A 135 20.67 -13.80 1.48
CA LEU A 135 20.43 -15.15 0.94
C LEU A 135 19.50 -15.15 -0.27
N GLY A 136 18.79 -14.05 -0.53
CA GLY A 136 17.96 -13.83 -1.71
C GLY A 136 17.34 -12.44 -1.69
N GLY A 137 17.01 -11.89 -2.85
CA GLY A 137 16.47 -10.53 -2.99
C GLY A 137 15.74 -10.32 -4.30
N GLY A 138 14.78 -9.38 -4.31
CA GLY A 138 13.85 -9.22 -5.44
C GLY A 138 12.79 -10.31 -5.52
N ILE A 139 12.60 -11.07 -4.43
CA ILE A 139 11.66 -12.18 -4.33
C ILE A 139 10.24 -11.65 -4.53
N SER A 140 9.47 -12.37 -5.34
CA SER A 140 8.05 -12.09 -5.57
C SER A 140 7.27 -13.41 -5.63
N ALA A 141 6.01 -13.34 -5.23
CA ALA A 141 5.06 -14.46 -5.21
C ALA A 141 3.65 -13.88 -5.31
N SER A 142 2.69 -14.62 -5.86
CA SER A 142 1.29 -14.19 -5.86
C SER A 142 0.33 -15.36 -5.81
N ALA A 143 -0.87 -15.10 -5.29
CA ALA A 143 -2.02 -15.98 -5.36
C ALA A 143 -3.31 -15.16 -5.53
N ALA A 144 -4.42 -15.84 -5.75
CA ALA A 144 -5.75 -15.26 -5.75
C ALA A 144 -6.53 -15.74 -4.51
N ALA A 145 -7.24 -14.82 -3.87
CA ALA A 145 -8.22 -15.10 -2.84
C ALA A 145 -9.61 -15.17 -3.50
N GLU A 146 -10.21 -16.37 -3.51
CA GLU A 146 -11.53 -16.63 -4.10
C GLU A 146 -12.62 -16.51 -3.01
N VAL A 147 -13.18 -15.31 -2.88
CA VAL A 147 -14.25 -15.02 -1.91
C VAL A 147 -15.56 -15.60 -2.43
N SER A 148 -15.99 -16.68 -1.78
CA SER A 148 -17.18 -17.46 -2.10
C SER A 148 -18.46 -16.70 -1.75
N GLY A 149 -19.17 -16.29 -2.79
CA GLY A 149 -20.53 -15.75 -2.75
C GLY A 149 -21.09 -15.67 -4.17
N VAL A 150 -22.36 -15.30 -4.31
CA VAL A 150 -22.78 -14.67 -5.56
C VAL A 150 -22.03 -13.33 -5.63
N ALA A 151 -21.43 -13.01 -6.78
CA ALA A 151 -21.02 -11.64 -7.06
C ALA A 151 -22.30 -10.80 -7.08
N ASP A 152 -22.59 -10.17 -5.94
CA ASP A 152 -23.84 -9.44 -5.73
C ASP A 152 -23.78 -8.21 -6.63
N ASP A 153 -24.56 -8.23 -7.71
CA ASP A 153 -24.69 -7.11 -8.66
C ASP A 153 -25.27 -5.86 -7.96
N SER A 154 -25.60 -5.96 -6.66
CA SER A 154 -25.72 -4.87 -5.69
C SER A 154 -24.42 -4.10 -5.40
N ASP A 155 -23.40 -4.15 -6.27
CA ASP A 155 -22.58 -2.96 -6.56
C ASP A 155 -23.30 -2.00 -7.53
N VAL A 156 -24.62 -2.15 -7.68
CA VAL A 156 -25.52 -1.02 -7.50
C VAL A 156 -25.46 -0.51 -6.03
N SER A 157 -24.30 0.00 -5.64
CA SER A 157 -24.30 1.23 -4.87
C SER A 157 -25.07 2.25 -5.71
N GLN A 158 -26.18 2.80 -5.20
CA GLN A 158 -26.95 3.79 -5.95
C GLN A 158 -26.31 5.18 -5.91
N VAL A 159 -25.00 5.23 -6.24
CA VAL A 159 -24.36 6.39 -6.88
C VAL A 159 -24.98 6.58 -8.26
N ALA A 160 -26.22 7.04 -8.24
CA ALA A 160 -26.95 7.46 -9.42
C ALA A 160 -26.18 8.60 -10.10
N ASP A 161 -26.31 8.69 -11.42
CA ASP A 161 -25.86 9.87 -12.14
C ASP A 161 -26.66 11.08 -11.62
N ASP A 162 -25.99 12.18 -11.26
CA ASP A 162 -26.64 13.32 -10.59
C ASP A 162 -27.77 13.95 -11.43
N SER A 163 -27.76 13.73 -12.75
CA SER A 163 -28.85 14.10 -13.67
C SER A 163 -30.14 13.26 -13.53
N SER A 164 -30.08 12.17 -12.77
CA SER A 164 -31.15 11.17 -12.59
C SER A 164 -31.66 11.02 -11.15
N LEU A 165 -31.00 11.66 -10.17
CA LEU A 165 -31.51 11.77 -8.80
C LEU A 165 -32.73 12.71 -8.74
N PRO A 166 -33.76 12.40 -7.94
CA PRO A 166 -34.77 13.38 -7.57
C PRO A 166 -34.14 14.46 -6.66
N ASP A 167 -34.61 15.71 -6.75
CA ASP A 167 -34.04 16.87 -6.04
C ASP A 167 -33.79 16.62 -4.54
N ALA A 168 -34.67 15.86 -3.88
CA ALA A 168 -34.59 15.52 -2.45
C ALA A 168 -33.47 14.52 -2.07
N LEU A 169 -32.68 14.03 -3.03
CA LEU A 169 -31.54 13.14 -2.83
C LEU A 169 -30.21 13.73 -3.36
N LYS A 170 -30.25 14.89 -4.03
CA LYS A 170 -29.04 15.57 -4.54
C LYS A 170 -28.21 16.12 -3.39
N ALA A 171 -26.88 16.01 -3.46
CA ALA A 171 -25.98 16.34 -2.35
C ALA A 171 -26.37 15.67 -1.02
N THR A 172 -26.78 14.40 -1.04
CA THR A 172 -26.99 13.60 0.18
C THR A 172 -25.92 12.54 0.34
N LEU A 173 -25.74 12.03 1.56
CA LEU A 173 -24.83 10.92 1.84
C LEU A 173 -25.47 9.57 1.53
N ALA A 174 -24.69 8.64 0.97
CA ALA A 174 -25.01 7.22 0.88
C ALA A 174 -24.66 6.48 2.18
N THR A 175 -23.58 6.91 2.86
CA THR A 175 -23.12 6.37 4.14
C THR A 175 -22.60 7.49 5.06
N LEU A 176 -22.74 7.29 6.36
CA LEU A 176 -22.06 8.06 7.41
C LEU A 176 -21.73 7.08 8.55
N THR A 177 -20.47 7.04 8.95
CA THR A 177 -19.97 6.12 9.98
C THR A 177 -19.00 6.85 10.93
N VAL A 178 -18.83 6.29 12.11
CA VAL A 178 -17.92 6.81 13.14
C VAL A 178 -17.06 5.68 13.69
N SER A 179 -15.79 5.94 13.95
CA SER A 179 -14.84 4.90 14.40
C SER A 179 -15.12 4.41 15.82
N GLU A 180 -15.73 5.26 16.65
CA GLU A 180 -16.07 4.99 18.04
C GLU A 180 -17.50 5.46 18.37
N GLY A 181 -18.13 4.82 19.35
CA GLY A 181 -19.51 5.10 19.73
C GLY A 181 -20.54 4.63 18.69
N GLN A 182 -21.69 5.30 18.64
CA GLN A 182 -22.79 5.06 17.68
C GLN A 182 -23.48 6.37 17.33
N LEU A 183 -23.93 6.51 16.07
CA LEU A 183 -24.79 7.60 15.63
C LEU A 183 -26.21 7.44 16.21
N VAL A 184 -26.73 8.50 16.84
CA VAL A 184 -28.11 8.62 17.32
C VAL A 184 -28.75 9.84 16.66
N PRO A 185 -29.81 9.69 15.84
CA PRO A 185 -30.41 8.42 15.39
C PRO A 185 -29.45 7.61 14.49
N ALA A 186 -29.80 6.35 14.20
CA ALA A 186 -29.08 5.59 13.18
C ALA A 186 -29.15 6.30 11.81
N PHE A 187 -28.09 6.19 11.02
CA PHE A 187 -27.93 6.96 9.77
C PHE A 187 -29.10 6.78 8.79
N SER A 188 -29.51 7.90 8.19
CA SER A 188 -30.45 7.97 7.06
C SER A 188 -30.09 9.19 6.20
N PRO A 189 -30.06 9.09 4.86
CA PRO A 189 -29.68 10.21 3.98
C PRO A 189 -30.49 11.50 4.20
N GLY A 190 -31.75 11.37 4.63
CA GLY A 190 -32.65 12.51 4.91
C GLY A 190 -32.62 13.02 6.36
N ILE A 191 -31.68 12.58 7.19
CA ILE A 191 -31.45 13.10 8.54
C ILE A 191 -30.07 13.78 8.56
N TYR A 192 -30.04 15.06 8.92
CA TYR A 192 -28.82 15.87 8.88
C TYR A 192 -28.15 16.00 10.25
N ASP A 193 -28.91 15.95 11.35
CA ASP A 193 -28.38 16.12 12.71
C ASP A 193 -28.24 14.78 13.45
N TYR A 194 -27.04 14.53 13.96
CA TYR A 194 -26.68 13.33 14.72
C TYR A 194 -26.00 13.68 16.05
N THR A 195 -26.14 12.80 17.03
CA THR A 195 -25.35 12.82 18.27
C THR A 195 -24.59 11.52 18.44
N VAL A 196 -23.34 11.60 18.89
CA VAL A 196 -22.52 10.46 19.33
C VAL A 196 -22.10 10.72 20.76
N THR A 197 -22.40 9.82 21.70
CA THR A 197 -21.92 9.92 23.08
C THR A 197 -20.76 8.96 23.29
N LEU A 198 -19.64 9.47 23.79
CA LEU A 198 -18.39 8.73 24.03
C LEU A 198 -17.99 8.81 25.51
N PRO A 199 -17.40 7.75 26.07
CA PRO A 199 -16.91 7.77 27.45
C PRO A 199 -15.63 8.63 27.55
N HIS A 200 -15.24 9.00 28.76
CA HIS A 200 -14.15 9.96 29.00
C HIS A 200 -12.80 9.51 28.43
N GLU A 201 -12.57 8.21 28.30
CA GLU A 201 -11.32 7.61 27.83
C GLU A 201 -11.05 7.83 26.32
N VAL A 202 -12.06 8.25 25.54
CA VAL A 202 -11.90 8.48 24.08
C VAL A 202 -11.57 9.95 23.80
N ASP A 203 -10.34 10.21 23.36
CA ASP A 203 -9.85 11.54 23.01
C ASP A 203 -9.80 11.83 21.51
N TYR A 204 -10.07 10.84 20.66
CA TYR A 204 -10.07 10.91 19.20
C TYR A 204 -11.25 10.13 18.61
N VAL A 205 -11.86 10.65 17.54
CA VAL A 205 -12.82 9.89 16.72
C VAL A 205 -12.75 10.28 15.25
N GLY A 206 -12.62 9.27 14.38
CA GLY A 206 -12.73 9.42 12.93
C GLY A 206 -14.20 9.37 12.49
N ILE A 207 -14.54 10.15 11.46
CA ILE A 207 -15.81 10.07 10.75
C ILE A 207 -15.49 9.73 9.29
N ASP A 208 -16.22 8.81 8.70
CA ASP A 208 -16.12 8.47 7.28
C ASP A 208 -17.52 8.47 6.61
N ALA A 209 -17.60 8.90 5.36
CA ALA A 209 -18.85 9.18 4.66
C ALA A 209 -18.70 9.18 3.13
N GLU A 210 -19.62 8.52 2.44
CA GLU A 210 -19.68 8.48 0.96
C GLU A 210 -20.90 9.25 0.43
N PRO A 211 -20.80 9.93 -0.72
CA PRO A 211 -21.92 10.66 -1.31
C PRO A 211 -22.88 9.73 -2.09
N LEU A 212 -24.15 10.11 -2.16
CA LEU A 212 -25.16 9.43 -2.98
C LEU A 212 -25.15 9.90 -4.44
N GLY A 213 -24.71 11.12 -4.72
CA GLY A 213 -24.44 11.57 -6.08
C GLY A 213 -23.04 11.14 -6.52
N LYS A 214 -22.95 10.44 -7.67
CA LYS A 214 -21.69 9.81 -8.15
C LYS A 214 -20.50 10.76 -8.29
N TYR A 215 -20.75 12.04 -8.54
CA TYR A 215 -19.72 13.06 -8.75
C TYR A 215 -19.81 14.19 -7.71
N ASP A 216 -20.64 14.02 -6.68
CA ASP A 216 -20.78 15.00 -5.59
C ASP A 216 -19.48 15.02 -4.77
N THR A 217 -19.19 16.18 -4.19
CA THR A 217 -17.97 16.42 -3.42
C THR A 217 -18.30 16.51 -1.94
N ILE A 218 -17.43 15.96 -1.09
CA ILE A 218 -17.54 16.01 0.37
C ILE A 218 -16.41 16.86 0.94
N TRP A 219 -16.74 17.68 1.94
CA TRP A 219 -15.81 18.47 2.74
C TRP A 219 -16.11 18.28 4.24
N PHE A 220 -15.07 18.08 5.06
CA PHE A 220 -15.19 17.83 6.49
C PHE A 220 -14.61 19.00 7.30
N GLU A 221 -15.30 19.45 8.33
CA GLU A 221 -14.84 20.50 9.25
C GLU A 221 -15.07 20.12 10.73
N GLY A 222 -14.30 20.74 11.63
CA GLY A 222 -14.26 20.41 13.06
C GLY A 222 -13.06 19.54 13.45
N SER A 223 -12.79 19.43 14.75
CA SER A 223 -11.66 18.67 15.30
C SER A 223 -11.94 17.15 15.32
N GLU A 224 -10.90 16.33 15.19
CA GLU A 224 -10.95 14.88 15.50
C GLU A 224 -10.64 14.60 16.95
N TYR A 225 -9.83 15.48 17.55
CA TYR A 225 -9.48 15.45 18.97
C TYR A 225 -10.60 16.09 19.77
N LEU A 226 -11.06 15.38 20.81
CA LEU A 226 -12.24 15.72 21.59
C LEU A 226 -11.87 16.39 22.90
N ALA A 227 -12.44 17.57 23.16
CA ALA A 227 -12.54 18.08 24.52
C ALA A 227 -13.65 17.33 25.27
N ASP A 228 -13.62 17.39 26.61
CA ASP A 228 -14.80 17.05 27.42
C ASP A 228 -15.98 17.97 27.05
N GLY A 229 -17.21 17.43 27.07
CA GLY A 229 -18.40 18.13 26.60
C GLY A 229 -18.63 17.94 25.10
N SER A 230 -19.14 18.98 24.43
CA SER A 230 -19.59 18.93 23.04
C SER A 230 -18.52 19.38 22.04
N THR A 231 -18.13 18.50 21.12
CA THR A 231 -17.32 18.82 19.94
C THR A 231 -18.20 18.67 18.68
N LEU A 232 -18.35 19.75 17.91
CA LEU A 232 -19.11 19.73 16.65
C LEU A 232 -18.23 19.34 15.46
N ARG A 233 -18.80 18.49 14.60
CA ARG A 233 -18.26 18.04 13.31
C ARG A 233 -19.29 18.30 12.22
N THR A 234 -18.86 18.80 11.07
CA THR A 234 -19.73 19.03 9.90
C THR A 234 -19.20 18.34 8.66
N ILE A 235 -20.12 17.77 7.88
CA ILE A 235 -19.85 17.09 6.61
C ILE A 235 -20.71 17.77 5.55
N THR A 236 -20.10 18.59 4.70
CA THR A 236 -20.76 19.32 3.63
C THR A 236 -20.67 18.53 2.33
N VAL A 237 -21.82 18.15 1.77
CA VAL A 237 -21.92 17.50 0.45
C VAL A 237 -22.36 18.55 -0.58
N THR A 238 -21.81 18.53 -1.80
CA THR A 238 -22.12 19.52 -2.86
C THR A 238 -22.16 18.88 -4.24
N THR A 239 -23.18 19.20 -5.04
CA THR A 239 -23.34 18.70 -6.43
C THR A 239 -22.23 19.21 -7.38
N PRO A 240 -22.00 18.56 -8.53
CA PRO A 240 -20.85 18.87 -9.41
C PRO A 240 -20.93 20.25 -10.08
N ASP A 241 -22.14 20.82 -10.16
CA ASP A 241 -22.43 22.16 -10.65
C ASP A 241 -22.43 23.25 -9.55
N GLY A 242 -22.29 22.85 -8.28
CA GLY A 242 -22.37 23.73 -7.12
C GLY A 242 -23.77 24.29 -6.84
N ALA A 243 -24.82 23.76 -7.49
CA ALA A 243 -26.18 24.30 -7.39
C ALA A 243 -26.94 23.83 -6.14
N VAL A 244 -26.60 22.66 -5.59
CA VAL A 244 -27.19 22.10 -4.37
C VAL A 244 -26.08 21.69 -3.41
N SER A 245 -26.24 22.02 -2.13
CA SER A 245 -25.35 21.58 -1.06
C SER A 245 -26.15 21.36 0.22
N ASN A 246 -25.85 20.29 0.94
CA ASN A 246 -26.40 20.00 2.25
C ASN A 246 -25.27 19.78 3.27
N VAL A 247 -25.54 20.07 4.54
CA VAL A 247 -24.58 19.90 5.64
C VAL A 247 -25.16 18.91 6.64
N TYR A 248 -24.38 17.89 6.96
CA TYR A 248 -24.66 16.95 8.05
C TYR A 248 -23.86 17.38 9.28
N THR A 249 -24.52 17.49 10.42
CA THR A 249 -23.94 17.88 11.72
C THR A 249 -23.84 16.66 12.62
N VAL A 250 -22.64 16.34 13.08
CA VAL A 250 -22.41 15.31 14.10
C VAL A 250 -21.94 16.00 15.37
N ASN A 251 -22.79 16.01 16.40
CA ASN A 251 -22.45 16.50 17.73
C ASN A 251 -21.85 15.38 18.57
N ILE A 252 -20.58 15.50 18.93
CA ILE A 252 -19.85 14.46 19.65
C ILE A 252 -19.71 14.88 21.10
N ILE A 253 -20.35 14.13 21.99
CA ILE A 253 -20.40 14.39 23.42
C ILE A 253 -19.41 13.44 24.10
N ARG A 254 -18.23 13.93 24.45
CA ARG A 254 -17.30 13.22 25.35
C ARG A 254 -17.75 13.47 26.79
N LEU A 255 -18.09 12.41 27.51
CA LEU A 255 -18.42 12.51 28.94
C LEU A 255 -17.17 12.92 29.73
N SER A 256 -17.32 13.81 30.71
CA SER A 256 -16.27 14.06 31.70
C SER A 256 -16.10 12.88 32.66
N GLU A 257 -14.98 12.82 33.38
CA GLU A 257 -14.62 11.77 34.36
C GLU A 257 -15.77 11.40 35.33
N ASN A 258 -16.63 12.36 35.68
CA ASN A 258 -17.76 12.16 36.60
C ASN A 258 -19.13 11.89 35.91
N GLY A 259 -19.15 11.66 34.60
CA GLY A 259 -20.32 11.16 33.85
C GLY A 259 -21.44 12.16 33.54
N SER A 260 -21.23 13.45 33.78
CA SER A 260 -22.17 14.54 33.46
C SER A 260 -21.84 15.22 32.13
N VAL A 261 -22.87 15.68 31.41
CA VAL A 261 -22.72 16.49 30.19
C VAL A 261 -22.79 17.96 30.58
N GLU A 262 -21.72 18.72 30.33
CA GLU A 262 -21.78 20.18 30.33
C GLU A 262 -22.18 20.67 28.94
N SER A 263 -23.05 21.69 28.88
CA SER A 263 -23.60 22.23 27.63
C SER A 263 -23.62 23.74 27.72
N GLU A 264 -22.60 24.39 27.14
CA GLU A 264 -22.54 25.84 27.05
C GLU A 264 -23.43 26.34 25.91
N THR A 265 -24.62 26.83 26.27
CA THR A 265 -25.48 27.58 25.35
C THR A 265 -24.97 29.02 25.22
N GLU A 266 -24.11 29.28 24.24
CA GLU A 266 -23.75 30.64 23.82
C GLU A 266 -24.99 31.36 23.26
N ALA A 267 -25.64 32.15 24.11
CA ALA A 267 -26.83 32.91 23.76
C ALA A 267 -26.46 34.30 23.21
N LEU A 268 -26.65 34.49 21.91
CA LEU A 268 -26.44 35.78 21.24
C LEU A 268 -27.25 36.92 21.90
N THR A 269 -26.55 37.93 22.42
CA THR A 269 -27.16 39.23 22.79
C THR A 269 -26.57 40.35 21.93
N ASP A 270 -27.36 40.82 20.96
CA ASP A 270 -27.10 42.01 20.16
C ASP A 270 -26.98 43.28 21.05
N SER A 271 -26.01 44.13 20.75
CA SER A 271 -26.02 45.57 21.06
C SER A 271 -25.06 46.29 20.11
N THR A 272 -25.59 47.27 19.37
CA THR A 272 -24.91 48.01 18.30
C THR A 272 -24.48 49.42 18.77
N ASP A 273 -23.56 50.05 18.01
CA ASP A 273 -23.14 51.48 18.07
C ASP A 273 -22.12 51.85 19.20
N GLY A 274 -21.08 52.66 18.98
CA GLY A 274 -20.58 53.27 17.74
C GLY A 274 -19.53 54.38 17.97
N SER A 275 -19.19 55.12 16.91
CA SER A 275 -18.38 56.36 16.87
C SER A 275 -16.84 56.27 16.86
N GLU A 276 -16.21 57.40 16.52
CA GLU A 276 -14.83 57.59 16.05
C GLU A 276 -13.98 58.44 17.03
N ALA A 277 -12.63 58.37 16.93
CA ALA A 277 -11.73 59.53 16.89
C ALA A 277 -10.23 59.14 16.85
N GLU A 278 -9.40 60.00 16.22
CA GLU A 278 -7.94 59.94 16.30
C GLU A 278 -7.40 60.46 17.64
N THR A 279 -6.16 60.11 18.00
CA THR A 279 -5.17 61.13 18.41
C THR A 279 -3.73 60.62 18.31
N VAL A 280 -2.82 61.50 17.86
CA VAL A 280 -1.38 61.23 17.74
C VAL A 280 -0.63 61.89 18.90
N SER A 281 0.41 61.25 19.44
CA SER A 281 1.52 61.96 20.12
C SER A 281 2.81 61.13 20.16
N LEU A 282 3.92 61.78 19.80
CA LEU A 282 5.28 61.29 19.96
C LEU A 282 5.99 62.12 21.05
N THR A 283 6.57 61.47 22.06
CA THR A 283 7.67 62.03 22.86
C THR A 283 8.65 60.92 23.27
N GLY A 284 9.89 61.30 23.59
CA GLY A 284 10.92 60.41 24.14
C GLY A 284 12.19 61.19 24.47
N SER A 285 13.09 60.63 25.29
CA SER A 285 14.49 61.07 25.43
C SER A 285 15.29 60.15 26.38
N GLY A 286 16.60 60.03 26.15
CA GLY A 286 17.60 59.61 27.13
C GLY A 286 17.97 58.12 27.17
N ASN A 287 19.25 57.74 27.34
CA ASN A 287 20.46 58.56 27.33
C ASN A 287 21.73 57.74 26.93
N GLU A 288 22.88 58.41 26.88
CA GLU A 288 24.10 57.96 26.16
C GLU A 288 25.00 56.94 26.89
N ALA A 289 25.81 56.21 26.09
CA ALA A 289 27.22 55.93 26.39
C ALA A 289 28.00 55.63 25.09
N ALA A 290 29.28 56.05 25.00
CA ALA A 290 30.11 55.86 23.82
C ALA A 290 31.60 55.66 24.18
N ILE A 291 32.38 55.02 23.29
CA ILE A 291 33.82 55.24 23.05
C ILE A 291 34.25 54.53 21.75
N GLN A 292 35.36 54.96 21.13
CA GLN A 292 35.73 54.69 19.74
C GLN A 292 37.01 53.83 19.62
N SER A 293 37.13 53.09 18.51
CA SER A 293 38.39 52.94 17.75
C SER A 293 38.07 52.69 16.26
N ALA A 294 39.07 52.73 15.35
CA ALA A 294 38.83 53.08 13.95
C ALA A 294 39.61 52.25 12.89
N ALA A 295 39.30 52.56 11.62
CA ALA A 295 40.10 52.36 10.40
C ALA A 295 39.97 51.05 9.57
N ASN A 296 38.94 51.03 8.72
CA ASN A 296 39.08 51.11 7.25
C ASN A 296 39.94 50.08 6.47
N SER A 297 39.30 49.23 5.66
CA SER A 297 39.81 48.77 4.34
C SER A 297 38.66 48.23 3.46
N VAL A 298 38.88 48.09 2.13
CA VAL A 298 37.79 47.94 1.12
C VAL A 298 38.12 46.87 0.07
N SER A 299 37.11 46.06 -0.29
CA SER A 299 37.02 45.18 -1.48
C SER A 299 37.96 43.95 -1.58
N PRO A 300 37.67 42.95 -2.47
CA PRO A 300 36.38 42.58 -3.08
C PRO A 300 36.06 41.05 -3.03
N ARG A 301 34.82 40.71 -3.43
CA ARG A 301 34.29 39.34 -3.59
C ARG A 301 34.93 38.59 -4.79
N PRO A 302 35.38 37.32 -4.64
CA PRO A 302 35.81 36.49 -5.77
C PRO A 302 34.64 35.84 -6.53
N LYS A 303 34.84 35.56 -7.84
CA LYS A 303 34.01 34.66 -8.65
C LYS A 303 34.85 33.42 -9.04
N GLY A 304 34.37 32.22 -8.72
CA GLY A 304 34.60 31.04 -9.57
C GLY A 304 33.50 31.04 -10.65
N ARG A 305 33.74 30.85 -11.96
CA ARG A 305 34.66 29.96 -12.71
C ARG A 305 34.14 28.52 -12.74
N ASN A 306 33.28 28.27 -13.73
CA ASN A 306 32.84 26.93 -14.12
C ASN A 306 33.97 26.24 -14.88
N THR A 307 34.17 24.95 -14.63
CA THR A 307 35.02 24.07 -15.46
C THR A 307 34.20 22.85 -15.83
N SER A 308 33.89 22.68 -17.11
CA SER A 308 33.26 21.47 -17.64
C SER A 308 34.25 20.31 -17.56
N SER A 309 33.96 19.32 -16.72
CA SER A 309 34.57 17.99 -16.83
C SER A 309 33.70 17.14 -17.74
N GLU A 310 34.29 16.46 -18.71
CA GLU A 310 33.61 15.34 -19.36
C GLU A 310 33.32 14.26 -18.32
N ALA A 311 32.06 13.82 -18.27
CA ALA A 311 31.61 12.70 -17.49
C ALA A 311 31.35 11.55 -18.47
N GLN A 312 32.30 10.61 -18.53
CA GLN A 312 32.17 9.42 -19.37
C GLN A 312 31.25 8.43 -18.65
N GLU A 313 30.11 8.10 -19.26
CA GLU A 313 29.10 7.24 -18.65
C GLU A 313 29.63 5.81 -18.41
N PRO A 314 29.30 5.17 -17.27
CA PRO A 314 29.68 3.80 -17.01
C PRO A 314 28.78 2.84 -17.80
N GLU A 315 29.25 2.42 -18.97
CA GLU A 315 28.72 1.32 -19.81
C GLU A 315 28.21 0.14 -18.96
N THR A 316 26.90 0.09 -18.70
CA THR A 316 26.34 -0.90 -17.77
C THR A 316 26.33 -2.29 -18.40
N MET A 317 26.52 -3.34 -17.59
CA MET A 317 26.55 -4.73 -18.12
C MET A 317 25.23 -5.16 -18.78
N HIS A 318 24.13 -4.45 -18.49
CA HIS A 318 22.79 -4.70 -19.01
C HIS A 318 22.76 -4.86 -20.53
N ASP A 319 23.40 -3.95 -21.27
CA ASP A 319 23.34 -3.91 -22.74
C ASP A 319 24.22 -4.99 -23.41
N LYS A 320 25.14 -5.61 -22.66
CA LYS A 320 25.87 -6.81 -23.09
C LYS A 320 25.14 -8.11 -22.74
N LEU A 321 24.30 -8.12 -21.69
CA LEU A 321 23.50 -9.30 -21.34
C LEU A 321 22.19 -9.40 -22.13
N MET A 322 21.53 -8.28 -22.48
CA MET A 322 20.25 -8.29 -23.20
C MET A 322 20.23 -9.18 -24.46
N PRO A 323 21.19 -9.10 -25.42
CA PRO A 323 21.19 -9.97 -26.60
C PRO A 323 21.44 -11.46 -26.25
N ILE A 324 22.17 -11.75 -25.16
CA ILE A 324 22.45 -13.11 -24.69
C ILE A 324 21.18 -13.71 -24.07
N LEU A 325 20.44 -12.92 -23.27
CA LEU A 325 19.18 -13.32 -22.65
C LEU A 325 18.11 -13.63 -23.72
N ILE A 326 17.99 -12.78 -24.74
CA ILE A 326 17.06 -12.99 -25.87
C ILE A 326 17.41 -14.27 -26.64
N ALA A 327 18.71 -14.53 -26.87
CA ALA A 327 19.16 -15.77 -27.52
C ALA A 327 18.85 -17.02 -26.67
N ALA A 328 19.06 -16.96 -25.35
CA ALA A 328 18.73 -18.05 -24.43
C ALA A 328 17.21 -18.35 -24.42
N MET A 329 16.37 -17.31 -24.34
CA MET A 329 14.91 -17.44 -24.38
C MET A 329 14.43 -18.05 -25.72
N ALA A 330 15.02 -17.65 -26.85
CA ALA A 330 14.70 -18.22 -28.16
C ALA A 330 15.02 -19.73 -28.23
N VAL A 331 16.13 -20.18 -27.62
CA VAL A 331 16.49 -21.61 -27.53
C VAL A 331 15.52 -22.37 -26.62
N ILE A 332 15.12 -21.79 -25.48
CA ILE A 332 14.14 -22.42 -24.56
C ILE A 332 12.79 -22.60 -25.26
N VAL A 333 12.30 -21.59 -25.98
CA VAL A 333 11.05 -21.67 -26.76
C VAL A 333 11.15 -22.72 -27.87
N LEU A 334 12.29 -22.83 -28.56
CA LEU A 334 12.53 -23.87 -29.57
C LEU A 334 12.47 -25.28 -28.96
N LEU A 335 13.11 -25.48 -27.80
CA LEU A 335 13.09 -26.76 -27.07
C LEU A 335 11.68 -27.12 -26.58
N ALA A 336 10.92 -26.15 -26.07
CA ALA A 336 9.52 -26.35 -25.68
C ALA A 336 8.64 -26.73 -26.88
N ALA A 337 8.81 -26.07 -28.04
CA ALA A 337 8.11 -26.41 -29.27
C ALA A 337 8.45 -27.83 -29.76
N LEU A 338 9.73 -28.23 -29.73
CA LEU A 338 10.17 -29.58 -30.06
C LEU A 338 9.60 -30.63 -29.09
N LEU A 339 9.50 -30.31 -27.80
CA LEU A 339 8.88 -31.17 -26.79
C LEU A 339 7.38 -31.34 -27.06
N ALA A 340 6.65 -30.26 -27.35
CA ALA A 340 5.24 -30.29 -27.70
C ALA A 340 4.98 -31.12 -28.98
N VAL A 341 5.82 -30.98 -30.01
CA VAL A 341 5.76 -31.81 -31.23
C VAL A 341 6.05 -33.29 -30.90
N ARG A 342 7.01 -33.58 -30.02
CA ARG A 342 7.34 -34.95 -29.55
C ARG A 342 6.21 -35.58 -28.73
N ILE A 343 5.49 -34.80 -27.93
CA ILE A 343 4.29 -35.25 -27.20
C ILE A 343 3.15 -35.50 -28.18
N ARG A 344 2.89 -34.58 -29.11
CA ARG A 344 1.79 -34.69 -30.09
C ARG A 344 1.99 -35.84 -31.09
N THR A 345 3.24 -36.16 -31.45
CA THR A 345 3.57 -37.34 -32.27
C THR A 345 3.47 -38.64 -31.47
N ARG A 346 3.93 -38.68 -30.20
CA ARG A 346 3.68 -39.84 -29.31
C ARG A 346 2.19 -40.11 -29.06
N SER A 347 1.38 -39.06 -28.96
CA SER A 347 -0.09 -39.17 -28.86
C SER A 347 -0.69 -39.84 -30.10
N LYS A 348 -0.35 -39.37 -31.31
CA LYS A 348 -0.83 -39.98 -32.56
C LYS A 348 -0.40 -41.44 -32.73
N ASN A 349 0.80 -41.81 -32.27
CA ASN A 349 1.29 -43.19 -32.30
C ASN A 349 0.68 -44.11 -31.23
N LYS A 350 -0.30 -43.65 -30.44
CA LYS A 350 -1.12 -44.48 -29.53
C LYS A 350 -2.55 -44.73 -30.02
N LEU A 351 -2.94 -44.21 -31.19
CA LEU A 351 -4.26 -44.42 -31.82
C LEU A 351 -4.14 -45.26 -33.11
N LYS A 352 -3.25 -46.26 -33.11
CA LYS A 352 -3.03 -47.17 -34.24
C LYS A 352 -2.53 -48.53 -33.78
#